data_AF-A0AAE9AWP2-F1
#
_entry.id   AF-A0AAE9AWP2-F1
#
_cell.length_a   1.000
_cell.length_b   1.000
_cell.length_c   1.000
_cell.angle_alpha   90.00
_cell.angle_beta   90.00
_cell.angle_gamma   90.00
#
_symmetry.space_group_name_H-M   'P 1'
#
loop_
_entity.id
_entity.type
_entity.pdbx_description
1 polymer ?
#
loop_
_entity_poly.entity_id
_entity_poly.type
_entity_poly.pdbx_seq_one_letter_code
_entity_poly.pdbx_strand_id
1 'polypeptide(L)'
;MFTPWRSAAGYAAIVTAGSAAVGGLMGSVWTVASGSMPKWGDMLLFPAYQAAFLPTVFLALTVTRRMRSALPRWQVIVTDSTIYTLTLLLAVFAVSVPYGLKDAVDMPFVVAGLSMLTLQLPSAYVLSAWASGRLTVAMRTPRLPRTTPGSAMRPEG
;
A
#
# COMPACT_ATOMS: atom_id res chain seq x y z
N MET A 1 2.90 4.52 20.42
CA MET A 1 2.60 5.47 19.31
C MET A 1 1.86 4.71 18.24
N PHE A 2 0.74 5.24 17.76
CA PHE A 2 -0.06 4.58 16.71
C PHE A 2 -0.33 5.55 15.57
N THR A 3 -0.39 5.02 14.35
CA THR A 3 -0.79 5.80 13.16
C THR A 3 -2.32 5.91 13.15
N PRO A 4 -2.91 7.12 13.08
CA PRO A 4 -4.34 7.29 12.88
C PRO A 4 -4.80 6.62 11.58
N TRP A 5 -6.00 6.03 11.58
CA TRP A 5 -6.58 5.36 10.40
C TRP A 5 -6.54 6.23 9.14
N ARG A 6 -6.92 7.51 9.26
CA ARG A 6 -6.87 8.46 8.13
C ARG A 6 -5.47 8.60 7.52
N SER A 7 -4.43 8.58 8.36
CA SER A 7 -3.05 8.75 7.90
C SER A 7 -2.52 7.45 7.28
N ALA A 8 -2.89 6.30 7.85
CA ALA A 8 -2.54 5.00 7.30
C ALA A 8 -3.24 4.75 5.94
N ALA A 9 -4.52 5.10 5.84
CA ALA A 9 -5.29 4.99 4.59
C ALA A 9 -4.79 5.97 3.53
N GLY A 10 -4.49 7.22 3.89
CA GLY A 10 -3.89 8.18 2.96
C GLY A 10 -2.53 7.72 2.42
N TYR A 11 -1.70 7.14 3.28
CA TYR A 11 -0.46 6.49 2.86
C TYR A 11 -0.70 5.34 1.87
N ALA A 12 -1.59 4.42 2.23
CA ALA A 12 -1.90 3.27 1.38
C ALA A 12 -2.49 3.68 0.04
N ALA A 13 -3.32 4.73 0.01
CA ALA A 13 -3.88 5.29 -1.22
C ALA A 13 -2.78 5.84 -2.14
N ILE A 14 -1.84 6.63 -1.60
CA ILE A 14 -0.71 7.17 -2.37
C ILE A 14 0.11 6.05 -2.98
N VAL A 15 0.50 5.05 -2.17
CA VAL A 15 1.34 3.95 -2.64
C VAL A 15 0.60 3.13 -3.69
N THR A 16 -0.66 2.76 -3.42
CA THR A 16 -1.43 1.85 -4.28
C THR A 16 -1.86 2.51 -5.58
N ALA A 17 -2.50 3.69 -5.50
CA ALA A 17 -3.00 4.39 -6.68
C ALA A 17 -1.84 5.00 -7.48
N GLY A 18 -0.83 5.55 -6.80
CA GLY A 18 0.34 6.12 -7.45
C GLY A 18 1.13 5.08 -8.25
N SER A 19 1.37 3.90 -7.67
CA SER A 19 2.10 2.86 -8.40
C SER A 19 1.27 2.22 -9.52
N ALA A 20 -0.04 2.06 -9.32
CA ALA A 20 -0.95 1.59 -10.38
C ALA A 20 -0.98 2.58 -11.55
N ALA A 21 -1.00 3.89 -11.28
CA ALA A 21 -0.95 4.92 -12.31
C ALA A 21 0.38 4.88 -13.10
N VAL A 22 1.52 4.71 -12.43
CA VAL A 22 2.82 4.55 -13.09
C VAL A 22 2.83 3.29 -13.98
N GLY A 23 2.35 2.16 -13.44
CA GLY A 23 2.24 0.91 -14.19
C GLY A 23 1.38 1.03 -15.45
N GLY A 24 0.20 1.64 -15.33
CA GLY A 24 -0.71 1.88 -16.45
C GLY A 24 -0.13 2.85 -17.49
N LEU A 25 0.54 3.92 -17.04
CA LEU A 25 1.23 4.87 -17.92
C LEU A 25 2.33 4.17 -18.73
N MET A 26 3.20 3.41 -18.08
CA MET A 26 4.31 2.72 -18.75
C MET A 26 3.83 1.60 -19.66
N GLY A 27 2.76 0.89 -19.27
CA GLY A 27 2.08 -0.06 -20.15
C GLY A 27 1.58 0.63 -21.43
N SER A 28 0.96 1.80 -21.30
CA SER A 28 0.50 2.60 -22.44
C SER A 28 1.66 3.05 -23.33
N VAL A 29 2.75 3.57 -22.74
CA VAL A 29 3.96 3.97 -23.49
C VAL A 29 4.53 2.80 -24.27
N TRP A 30 4.67 1.62 -23.64
CA TRP A 30 5.17 0.42 -24.29
C TRP A 30 4.30 0.04 -25.50
N THR A 31 2.98 -0.04 -25.33
CA THR A 31 2.07 -0.43 -26.42
C THR A 31 2.10 0.52 -27.62
N VAL A 32 2.24 1.83 -27.36
CA VAL A 32 2.39 2.83 -28.42
C VAL A 32 3.74 2.65 -29.13
N ALA A 33 4.81 2.48 -28.37
CA ALA A 33 6.17 2.34 -28.90
C ALA A 33 6.37 1.05 -29.70
N SER A 34 5.72 -0.05 -29.32
CA SER A 34 5.81 -1.35 -30.02
C SER A 34 4.95 -1.44 -31.29
N GLY A 35 4.17 -0.41 -31.62
CA GLY A 35 3.25 -0.41 -32.77
C GLY A 35 2.09 -1.42 -32.63
N SER A 36 2.02 -2.12 -31.51
CA SER A 36 0.94 -3.04 -31.17
C SER A 36 -0.14 -2.24 -30.44
N MET A 37 -0.96 -1.48 -31.18
CA MET A 37 -2.18 -0.93 -30.60
C MET A 37 -3.12 -2.10 -30.29
N PRO A 38 -3.31 -2.49 -29.02
CA PRO A 38 -4.39 -3.39 -28.69
C PRO A 38 -5.69 -2.63 -28.98
N LYS A 39 -6.78 -3.34 -29.27
CA LYS A 39 -8.10 -2.69 -29.22
C LYS A 39 -8.23 -2.10 -27.82
N TRP A 40 -8.60 -0.83 -27.70
CA TRP A 40 -8.73 -0.17 -26.40
C TRP A 40 -9.61 -0.94 -25.39
N GLY A 41 -10.49 -1.83 -25.87
CA GLY A 41 -11.26 -2.78 -25.04
C GLY A 41 -10.46 -3.96 -24.46
N ASP A 42 -9.35 -4.37 -25.09
CA ASP A 42 -8.39 -5.36 -24.57
C ASP A 42 -7.32 -4.70 -23.68
N MET A 43 -7.11 -3.37 -23.83
CA MET A 43 -6.50 -2.51 -22.81
C MET A 43 -7.48 -2.32 -21.65
N LEU A 44 -7.81 -3.40 -20.95
CA LEU A 44 -8.19 -3.22 -19.57
C LEU A 44 -6.98 -2.61 -18.88
N LEU A 45 -7.01 -1.29 -18.65
CA LEU A 45 -6.09 -0.55 -17.77
C LEU A 45 -5.90 -1.28 -16.42
N PHE A 46 -6.85 -2.16 -16.09
CA PHE A 46 -6.88 -3.06 -14.94
C PHE A 46 -7.22 -4.49 -15.40
N PRO A 47 -6.22 -5.36 -15.71
CA PRO A 47 -6.44 -6.80 -15.86
C PRO A 47 -7.26 -7.36 -14.70
N ALA A 48 -7.94 -8.50 -14.87
CA ALA A 48 -8.81 -9.09 -13.83
C ALA A 48 -8.13 -9.22 -12.45
N TYR A 49 -6.82 -9.51 -12.43
CA TYR A 49 -6.06 -9.56 -11.18
C TYR A 49 -5.96 -8.21 -10.46
N GLN A 50 -5.98 -7.07 -11.16
CA GLN A 50 -5.93 -5.74 -10.55
C GLN A 50 -7.20 -5.44 -9.72
N ALA A 51 -8.35 -5.98 -10.12
CA ALA A 51 -9.59 -5.86 -9.35
C ALA A 51 -9.48 -6.54 -7.97
N ALA A 52 -8.73 -7.64 -7.87
CA ALA A 52 -8.43 -8.31 -6.60
C ALA A 52 -7.23 -7.68 -5.88
N PHE A 53 -6.20 -7.29 -6.63
CA PHE A 53 -4.92 -6.84 -6.10
C PHE A 53 -5.02 -5.46 -5.42
N LEU A 54 -5.59 -4.46 -6.10
CA LEU A 54 -5.64 -3.07 -5.60
C LEU A 54 -6.37 -2.93 -4.25
N PRO A 55 -7.58 -3.49 -4.05
CA PRO A 55 -8.23 -3.40 -2.74
C PRO A 55 -7.46 -4.20 -1.68
N THR A 56 -6.93 -5.38 -2.02
CA THR A 56 -6.18 -6.21 -1.08
C THR A 56 -4.91 -5.52 -0.61
N VAL A 57 -4.12 -4.93 -1.50
CA VAL A 57 -2.86 -4.27 -1.13
C VAL A 57 -3.11 -2.97 -0.37
N PHE A 58 -4.16 -2.22 -0.74
CA PHE A 58 -4.59 -1.05 0.00
C PHE A 58 -4.93 -1.40 1.46
N LEU A 59 -5.73 -2.46 1.67
CA LEU A 59 -6.09 -2.94 3.00
C LEU A 59 -4.87 -3.45 3.76
N ALA A 60 -4.02 -4.28 3.14
CA ALA A 60 -2.83 -4.84 3.76
C ALA A 60 -1.86 -3.76 4.26
N LEU A 61 -1.60 -2.74 3.43
CA LEU A 61 -0.76 -1.61 3.82
C LEU A 61 -1.41 -0.75 4.91
N THR A 62 -2.72 -0.48 4.80
CA THR A 62 -3.45 0.30 5.82
C THR A 62 -3.38 -0.38 7.17
N VAL A 63 -3.68 -1.69 7.24
CA VAL A 63 -3.66 -2.48 8.48
C VAL A 63 -2.24 -2.54 9.04
N THR A 64 -1.24 -2.81 8.19
CA THR A 64 0.17 -2.88 8.63
C THR A 64 0.62 -1.56 9.26
N ARG A 65 0.31 -0.44 8.62
CA ARG A 65 0.67 0.90 9.12
C ARG A 65 -0.09 1.30 10.36
N ARG A 66 -1.32 0.78 10.53
CA ARG A 66 -2.13 0.98 11.72
C ARG A 66 -1.60 0.22 12.92
N MET A 67 -1.08 -1.00 12.72
CA MET A 67 -0.63 -1.89 13.79
C MET A 67 0.82 -1.65 14.21
N ARG A 68 1.68 -1.22 13.28
CA ARG A 68 3.10 -1.00 13.59
C ARG A 68 3.35 0.36 14.23
N SER A 69 4.32 0.39 15.16
CA SER A 69 4.88 1.61 15.71
C SER A 69 5.69 2.37 14.66
N ALA A 70 6.13 3.59 14.98
CA ALA A 70 7.02 4.35 14.10
C ALA A 70 8.31 3.56 13.86
N LEU A 71 8.48 3.06 12.62
CA LEU A 71 9.66 2.35 12.18
C LEU A 71 10.64 3.31 11.50
N PRO A 72 11.96 3.06 11.56
CA PRO A 72 12.92 3.76 10.71
C PRO A 72 12.60 3.54 9.22
N ARG A 73 12.89 4.55 8.39
CA ARG A 73 12.49 4.57 6.97
C ARG A 73 12.94 3.35 6.16
N TRP A 74 14.14 2.82 6.44
CA TRP A 74 14.63 1.63 5.73
C TRP A 74 13.78 0.37 6.02
N GLN A 75 13.29 0.21 7.26
CA GLN A 75 12.41 -0.92 7.63
C GLN A 75 11.03 -0.80 7.00
N VAL A 76 10.54 0.43 6.83
CA VAL A 76 9.30 0.73 6.11
C VAL A 76 9.41 0.25 4.66
N ILE A 77 10.51 0.61 3.98
CA ILE A 77 10.74 0.24 2.58
C ILE A 77 10.76 -1.28 2.43
N VAL A 78 11.55 -1.99 3.24
CA VAL A 78 11.65 -3.46 3.17
C VAL A 78 10.31 -4.14 3.49
N THR A 79 9.61 -3.69 4.52
CA THR A 79 8.32 -4.27 4.90
C THR A 79 7.28 -4.06 3.81
N ASP A 80 7.13 -2.83 3.32
CA ASP A 80 6.01 -2.49 2.43
C ASP A 80 6.27 -2.99 1.01
N SER A 81 7.52 -2.98 0.55
CA SER A 81 7.89 -3.65 -0.71
C SER A 81 7.57 -5.14 -0.66
N THR A 82 7.87 -5.81 0.46
CA THR A 82 7.54 -7.23 0.66
C THR A 82 6.03 -7.45 0.65
N ILE A 83 5.27 -6.67 1.42
CA ILE A 83 3.80 -6.79 1.49
C ILE A 83 3.17 -6.54 0.12
N TYR A 84 3.60 -5.48 -0.58
CA TYR A 84 3.07 -5.14 -1.89
C TYR A 84 3.35 -6.26 -2.90
N THR A 85 4.59 -6.79 -2.91
CA THR A 85 5.00 -7.87 -3.81
C THR A 85 4.26 -9.16 -3.50
N LEU A 86 4.18 -9.58 -2.22
CA LEU A 86 3.44 -10.79 -1.83
C LEU A 86 1.96 -10.68 -2.16
N THR A 87 1.35 -9.50 -1.95
CA THR A 87 -0.06 -9.29 -2.28
C THR A 87 -0.29 -9.40 -3.78
N LEU A 88 0.62 -8.88 -4.60
CA LEU A 88 0.56 -9.04 -6.06
C LEU A 88 0.63 -10.53 -6.44
N LEU A 89 1.62 -11.25 -5.91
CA LEU A 89 1.80 -12.68 -6.20
C LEU A 89 0.56 -13.50 -5.80
N LEU A 90 0.02 -13.28 -4.61
CA LEU A 90 -1.15 -13.99 -4.11
C LEU A 90 -2.43 -13.65 -4.89
N ALA A 91 -2.62 -12.39 -5.27
CA ALA A 91 -3.78 -11.97 -6.06
C ALA A 91 -3.75 -12.59 -7.46
N VAL A 92 -2.58 -12.61 -8.10
CA VAL A 92 -2.40 -13.25 -9.41
C VAL A 92 -2.58 -14.77 -9.28
N PHE A 93 -1.96 -15.40 -8.28
CA PHE A 93 -2.11 -16.84 -8.02
C PHE A 93 -3.59 -17.21 -7.91
N ALA A 94 -4.34 -16.51 -7.06
CA ALA A 94 -5.76 -16.79 -6.81
C ALA A 94 -6.62 -16.67 -8.08
N VAL A 95 -6.36 -15.67 -8.92
CA VAL A 95 -7.07 -15.48 -10.20
C VAL A 95 -6.63 -16.52 -11.24
N SER A 96 -5.42 -17.05 -11.13
CA SER A 96 -4.87 -18.04 -12.06
C SER A 96 -5.27 -19.49 -11.74
N VAL A 97 -5.70 -19.80 -10.51
CA VAL A 97 -6.13 -21.15 -10.09
C VAL A 97 -7.11 -21.83 -11.07
N PRO A 98 -8.17 -21.16 -11.58
CA PRO A 98 -9.14 -21.79 -12.49
C PRO A 98 -8.56 -22.23 -13.84
N TYR A 99 -7.40 -21.70 -14.22
CA TYR A 99 -6.74 -22.01 -15.50
C TYR A 99 -5.74 -23.18 -15.39
N GLY A 100 -5.47 -23.65 -14.17
CA GLY A 100 -4.62 -24.80 -13.90
C GLY A 100 -3.47 -24.49 -12.95
N LEU A 101 -2.97 -25.52 -12.26
CA LEU A 101 -1.94 -25.36 -11.22
C LEU A 101 -0.62 -24.83 -11.78
N LYS A 102 -0.25 -25.25 -13.00
CA LYS A 102 0.96 -24.76 -13.69
C LYS A 102 0.88 -23.23 -13.87
N ASP A 103 -0.21 -22.75 -14.47
CA ASP A 103 -0.42 -21.32 -14.71
C ASP A 103 -0.54 -20.55 -13.40
N ALA A 104 -1.17 -21.13 -12.37
CA ALA A 104 -1.26 -20.53 -11.04
C ALA A 104 0.11 -20.28 -10.41
N VAL A 105 1.09 -21.17 -10.63
CA VAL A 105 2.45 -21.02 -10.09
C VAL A 105 3.30 -20.09 -10.95
N ASP A 106 3.21 -20.17 -12.28
CA ASP A 106 4.08 -19.42 -13.20
C ASP A 106 3.64 -17.94 -13.35
N MET A 107 2.33 -17.69 -13.49
CA MET A 107 1.80 -16.35 -13.77
C MET A 107 2.15 -15.27 -12.73
N PRO A 108 2.15 -15.54 -11.42
CA PRO A 108 2.60 -14.56 -10.42
C PRO A 108 3.99 -13.99 -10.71
N PHE A 109 4.94 -14.83 -11.11
CA PHE A 109 6.31 -14.39 -11.41
C PHE A 109 6.40 -13.65 -12.74
N VAL A 110 5.64 -14.09 -13.76
CA VAL A 110 5.52 -13.37 -15.03
C VAL A 110 4.97 -11.96 -14.78
N VAL A 111 3.88 -11.83 -14.03
CA VAL A 111 3.27 -10.54 -13.70
C VAL A 111 4.21 -9.70 -12.84
N ALA A 112 4.91 -10.27 -11.87
CA ALA A 112 5.90 -9.54 -11.08
C ALA A 112 7.05 -8.99 -11.94
N GLY A 113 7.55 -9.79 -12.90
CA GLY A 113 8.55 -9.34 -13.87
C GLY A 113 8.05 -8.20 -14.75
N LEU A 114 6.82 -8.31 -15.27
CA LEU A 114 6.18 -7.24 -16.03
C LEU A 114 5.98 -5.98 -15.17
N SER A 115 5.57 -6.12 -13.89
CA SER A 115 5.41 -5.00 -12.97
C SER A 115 6.74 -4.33 -12.61
N MET A 116 7.88 -5.02 -12.72
CA MET A 116 9.20 -4.39 -12.64
C MET A 116 9.49 -3.56 -13.89
N LEU A 117 9.22 -4.11 -15.08
CA LEU A 117 9.43 -3.44 -16.37
C LEU A 117 8.52 -2.22 -16.56
N THR A 118 7.26 -2.30 -16.14
CA THR A 118 6.31 -1.17 -16.17
C THR A 118 6.51 -0.18 -15.02
N LEU A 119 7.55 -0.37 -14.21
CA LEU A 119 7.87 0.48 -13.06
C LEU A 119 6.78 0.52 -11.97
N GLN A 120 5.78 -0.36 -12.01
CA GLN A 120 4.74 -0.45 -10.98
C GLN A 120 5.33 -0.86 -9.62
N LEU A 121 6.12 -1.93 -9.57
CA LEU A 121 6.78 -2.35 -8.31
C LEU A 121 7.84 -1.34 -7.85
N PRO A 122 8.76 -0.88 -8.71
CA PRO A 122 9.73 0.16 -8.34
C PRO A 122 9.08 1.43 -7.80
N SER A 123 8.01 1.92 -8.44
CA SER A 123 7.30 3.12 -7.97
C SER A 123 6.61 2.87 -6.63
N ALA A 124 6.04 1.69 -6.39
CA ALA A 124 5.48 1.35 -5.07
C ALA A 124 6.55 1.45 -3.96
N TYR A 125 7.78 1.02 -4.23
CA TYR A 125 8.87 1.07 -3.25
C TYR A 125 9.32 2.51 -2.98
N VAL A 126 9.49 3.31 -4.04
CA VAL A 126 9.85 4.73 -3.95
C VAL A 126 8.75 5.54 -3.25
N LEU A 127 7.48 5.31 -3.61
CA LEU A 127 6.33 5.96 -2.97
C LEU A 127 6.21 5.55 -1.50
N SER A 128 6.51 4.30 -1.16
CA SER A 128 6.55 3.84 0.24
C SER A 128 7.61 4.59 1.03
N ALA A 129 8.83 4.71 0.48
CA ALA A 129 9.91 5.49 1.09
C ALA A 129 9.50 6.95 1.31
N TRP A 130 8.96 7.59 0.28
CA TRP A 130 8.58 9.00 0.29
C TRP A 130 7.39 9.28 1.23
N ALA A 131 6.31 8.51 1.11
CA ALA A 131 5.09 8.71 1.89
C ALA A 131 5.29 8.38 3.38
N SER A 132 6.27 7.53 3.72
CA SER A 132 6.58 7.20 5.12
C SER A 132 7.00 8.42 5.94
N GLY A 133 7.67 9.39 5.31
CA GLY A 133 8.07 10.65 5.95
C GLY A 133 6.90 11.58 6.25
N ARG A 134 5.71 11.31 5.68
CA ARG A 134 4.49 12.12 5.84
C ARG A 134 3.45 11.46 6.76
N LEU A 135 3.78 10.33 7.38
CA LEU A 135 2.89 9.65 8.32
C LEU A 135 2.76 10.47 9.60
N THR A 136 1.53 10.86 9.92
CA THR A 136 1.23 11.50 11.21
C THR A 136 1.21 10.46 12.30
N VAL A 137 2.01 10.66 13.35
CA VAL A 137 2.09 9.76 14.49
C VAL A 137 1.25 10.34 15.63
N ALA A 138 0.22 9.64 16.06
CA ALA A 138 -0.49 10.01 17.28
C ALA A 138 0.34 9.56 18.49
N MET A 139 0.80 10.53 19.28
CA MET A 139 1.24 10.30 20.65
C MET A 139 0.00 10.18 21.54
N ARG A 140 0.00 9.19 22.44
CA ARG A 140 -1.01 9.11 23.49
C ARG A 140 -0.65 10.20 24.49
N THR A 141 -1.38 11.31 24.51
CA THR A 141 -1.15 12.38 25.48
C THR A 141 -1.29 11.78 26.88
N PRO A 142 -0.31 11.93 27.78
CA PRO A 142 -0.48 11.54 29.17
C PRO A 142 -1.71 12.26 29.71
N ARG A 143 -2.67 11.53 30.32
CA ARG A 143 -3.67 12.17 31.16
C ARG A 143 -2.91 12.80 32.32
N LEU A 144 -2.72 14.11 32.29
CA LEU A 144 -2.22 14.83 33.46
C LEU A 144 -3.18 14.53 34.63
N PRO A 145 -2.67 14.26 35.84
CA PRO A 145 -3.51 14.13 37.02
C PRO A 145 -4.38 15.38 37.11
N ARG A 146 -5.69 15.19 37.20
CA ARG A 146 -6.64 16.29 37.45
C ARG A 146 -6.31 16.80 38.85
N THR A 147 -5.51 17.86 38.95
CA THR A 147 -5.39 18.63 40.19
C THR A 147 -6.76 19.23 40.46
N THR A 148 -7.53 18.60 41.34
CA THR A 148 -8.78 19.14 41.86
C THR A 148 -8.42 20.44 42.60
N PRO A 149 -8.83 21.62 42.11
CA PRO A 149 -8.58 22.85 42.83
C PRO A 149 -9.61 22.92 43.97
N GLY A 150 -9.14 23.04 45.21
CA GLY A 150 -9.95 23.60 46.29
C GLY A 150 -10.75 22.60 47.13
N SER A 151 -10.05 21.79 47.92
CA SER A 151 -10.50 21.43 49.28
C SER A 151 -9.59 22.13 50.29
N ALA A 152 -9.37 23.43 50.12
CA ALA A 152 -8.68 24.24 51.11
C ALA A 152 -9.68 24.62 52.20
N MET A 153 -9.43 24.06 53.38
CA MET A 153 -10.01 24.32 54.69
C MET A 153 -10.83 25.61 54.84
N ARG A 154 -12.09 25.43 55.25
CA ARG A 154 -12.91 26.46 55.88
C ARG A 154 -12.51 26.50 57.36
N PRO A 155 -11.99 27.62 57.90
CA PRO A 155 -11.77 27.72 59.33
C PRO A 155 -13.12 27.89 60.03
N GLU A 156 -13.38 27.07 61.04
CA GLU A 156 -14.49 27.29 61.96
C GLU A 156 -14.15 28.45 62.90
N GLY A 157 -15.07 29.38 63.01
CA GLY A 157 -15.09 30.51 63.92
C GLY A 157 -16.51 31.02 64.06
#